data_AF-A0A4Q4WFZ2-F1
#
_entry.id   AF-A0A4Q4WFZ2-F1
#
_cell.length_a   1.000
_cell.length_b   1.000
_cell.length_c   1.000
_cell.angle_alpha   90.00
_cell.angle_beta   90.00
_cell.angle_gamma   90.00
#
_symmetry.space_group_name_H-M   'P 1'
#
loop_
_entity.id
_entity.type
_entity.pdbx_description
1 polymer ?
#
loop_
_entity_poly.entity_id
_entity_poly.type
_entity_poly.pdbx_seq_one_letter_code
_entity_poly.pdbx_strand_id
1 'polypeptide(L)'
;MGLMCAFAGIVNTARLAAGSPSAGTMGELDAIAACFIGGTSMRGGAGTVYGALVGALVMASLDNGMSMLDVDAYWQMIVKGGILVLAVWVDVISRSGRR
;
A
#
# COMPACT_ATOMS: atom_id res chain seq x y z
N MET A 1 0.87 17.08 -1.61
CA MET A 1 1.89 15.99 -1.72
C MET A 1 3.24 16.40 -1.14
N GLY A 2 3.85 17.55 -1.51
CA GLY A 2 5.22 17.90 -1.08
C GLY A 2 5.53 17.80 0.43
N LEU A 3 4.66 18.36 1.31
CA LEU A 3 4.90 18.33 2.75
C LEU A 3 4.77 16.92 3.37
N MET A 4 3.83 16.11 2.86
CA MET A 4 3.66 14.71 3.28
C MET A 4 4.82 13.83 2.78
N CYS A 5 5.30 14.06 1.55
CA CYS A 5 6.46 13.37 1.00
C CYS A 5 7.74 13.71 1.77
N ALA A 6 7.94 14.97 2.15
CA ALA A 6 9.08 15.38 2.98
C ALA A 6 9.05 14.69 4.36
N PHE A 7 7.89 14.64 5.00
CA PHE A 7 7.73 13.96 6.30
C PHE A 7 7.97 12.45 6.19
N ALA A 8 7.39 11.79 5.17
CA ALA A 8 7.62 10.37 4.90
C ALA A 8 9.09 10.06 4.60
N GLY A 9 9.77 10.94 3.84
CA GLY A 9 11.19 10.81 3.52
C GLY A 9 12.10 10.92 4.75
N ILE A 10 11.83 11.84 5.67
CA ILE A 10 12.56 11.96 6.94
C ILE A 10 12.39 10.68 7.77
N VAL A 11 11.16 10.19 7.91
CA VAL A 11 10.87 8.96 8.67
C VAL A 11 11.53 7.74 8.03
N ASN A 12 11.49 7.60 6.71
CA ASN A 12 12.10 6.48 6.02
C ASN A 12 13.64 6.50 6.09
N THR A 13 14.24 7.68 5.97
CA THR A 13 15.70 7.85 6.12
C THR A 13 16.14 7.55 7.55
N ALA A 14 15.35 7.95 8.55
CA ALA A 14 15.59 7.60 9.95
C ALA A 14 15.51 6.09 10.21
N ARG A 15 14.66 5.35 9.48
CA ARG A 15 14.57 3.87 9.58
C ARG A 15 15.75 3.16 8.94
N LEU A 16 16.19 3.58 7.76
CA LEU A 16 17.26 2.88 7.02
C LEU A 16 18.67 3.35 7.44
N ALA A 17 18.80 4.50 8.10
CA ALA A 17 20.07 5.17 8.40
C ALA A 17 21.01 5.39 7.20
N ALA A 18 20.51 5.16 5.97
CA ALA A 18 21.24 5.22 4.71
C ALA A 18 20.30 5.67 3.59
N GLY A 19 20.80 6.54 2.71
CA GLY A 19 20.10 6.97 1.50
C GLY A 19 20.19 5.90 0.41
N SER A 20 19.46 4.79 0.57
CA SER A 20 19.40 3.76 -0.47
C SER A 20 18.56 4.26 -1.65
N PRO A 21 19.01 4.13 -2.92
CA PRO A 21 18.21 4.49 -4.09
C PRO A 21 16.95 3.62 -4.26
N SER A 22 16.84 2.52 -3.53
CA SER A 22 15.60 1.71 -3.46
C SER A 22 14.60 2.22 -2.43
N ALA A 23 14.96 3.22 -1.63
CA ALA A 23 14.12 3.80 -0.59
C ALA A 23 12.91 4.52 -1.22
N GLY A 24 11.80 3.78 -1.34
CA GLY A 24 10.57 4.26 -2.00
C GLY A 24 10.18 3.47 -3.25
N THR A 25 11.00 2.50 -3.69
CA THR A 25 10.60 1.54 -4.71
C THR A 25 9.33 0.80 -4.24
N MET A 26 8.28 0.82 -5.07
CA MET A 26 6.94 0.27 -4.79
C MET A 26 6.08 1.06 -3.78
N GLY A 27 6.57 2.18 -3.24
CA GLY A 27 5.80 2.98 -2.26
C GLY A 27 4.49 3.54 -2.84
N GLU A 28 4.48 3.88 -4.12
CA GLU A 28 3.27 4.34 -4.83
C GLU A 28 2.26 3.21 -4.99
N LEU A 29 2.73 2.02 -5.33
CA LEU A 29 1.89 0.82 -5.48
C LEU A 29 1.26 0.43 -4.13
N ASP A 30 2.06 0.43 -3.07
CA ASP A 30 1.61 0.12 -1.72
C ASP A 30 0.61 1.18 -1.22
N ALA A 31 0.82 2.46 -1.55
CA ALA A 31 -0.13 3.52 -1.22
C ALA A 31 -1.48 3.32 -1.92
N ILE A 32 -1.49 2.99 -3.21
CA ILE A 32 -2.72 2.72 -3.97
C ILE A 32 -3.41 1.47 -3.42
N ALA A 33 -2.66 0.39 -3.23
CA ALA A 33 -3.21 -0.87 -2.76
C ALA A 33 -3.78 -0.78 -1.33
N ALA A 34 -3.10 -0.06 -0.44
CA ALA A 34 -3.59 0.25 0.91
C ALA A 34 -4.92 1.01 0.88
N CYS A 35 -5.06 1.99 -0.03
CA CYS A 35 -6.32 2.72 -0.20
C CYS A 35 -7.47 1.81 -0.66
N PHE A 36 -7.19 0.86 -1.56
CA PHE A 36 -8.18 -0.11 -2.05
C PHE A 36 -8.57 -1.14 -0.99
N ILE A 37 -7.59 -1.74 -0.31
CA ILE A 37 -7.84 -2.69 0.80
C ILE A 37 -8.63 -2.01 1.91
N GLY A 38 -8.31 -0.75 2.21
CA GLY A 38 -9.01 0.07 3.20
C GLY A 38 -10.41 0.52 2.80
N GLY A 39 -10.90 0.18 1.60
CA GLY A 39 -12.24 0.51 1.13
C GLY A 39 -12.47 2.00 0.86
N THR A 40 -11.41 2.75 0.53
CA THR A 40 -11.54 4.18 0.24
C THR A 40 -11.99 4.42 -1.22
N SER A 41 -13.13 5.10 -1.40
CA SER A 41 -13.70 5.32 -2.74
C SER A 41 -12.91 6.34 -3.58
N MET A 42 -12.31 5.89 -4.69
CA MET A 42 -11.68 6.75 -5.69
C MET A 42 -12.66 7.54 -6.59
N ARG A 43 -13.94 7.14 -6.69
CA ARG A 43 -14.97 7.84 -7.47
C ARG A 43 -15.76 8.90 -6.68
N GLY A 44 -15.39 9.14 -5.42
CA GLY A 44 -16.12 10.01 -4.50
C GLY A 44 -17.41 9.36 -3.95
N GLY A 45 -17.67 9.53 -2.65
CA GLY A 45 -18.97 9.21 -2.03
C GLY A 45 -18.96 8.30 -0.79
N ALA A 46 -17.97 7.41 -0.61
CA ALA A 46 -17.85 6.57 0.60
C ALA A 46 -16.44 6.01 0.79
N GLY A 47 -15.68 6.55 1.75
CA GLY A 47 -14.35 6.07 2.13
C GLY A 47 -13.82 6.90 3.28
N THR A 48 -13.25 6.26 4.31
CA THR A 48 -12.75 6.97 5.50
C THR A 48 -11.22 6.91 5.56
N VAL A 49 -10.61 7.96 6.11
CA VAL A 49 -9.16 7.98 6.39
C VAL A 49 -8.77 6.81 7.31
N TYR A 50 -9.64 6.45 8.25
CA TYR A 50 -9.45 5.30 9.13
C TYR A 50 -9.36 3.97 8.36
N GLY A 51 -10.19 3.76 7.34
CA GLY A 51 -10.11 2.57 6.48
C GLY A 51 -8.78 2.48 5.74
N ALA A 52 -8.31 3.59 5.17
CA ALA A 52 -7.00 3.66 4.52
C ALA A 52 -5.82 3.39 5.48
N LEU A 53 -5.89 3.87 6.73
CA LEU A 53 -4.89 3.58 7.75
C LEU A 53 -4.83 2.08 8.08
N VAL A 54 -5.98 1.41 8.17
CA VAL A 54 -6.05 -0.04 8.38
C VAL A 54 -5.48 -0.78 7.16
N GLY A 55 -5.81 -0.36 5.94
CA GLY A 55 -5.23 -0.94 4.72
C GLY A 55 -3.71 -0.74 4.62
N ALA A 56 -3.21 0.42 5.05
CA ALA A 56 -1.77 0.71 5.10
C ALA A 56 -1.06 -0.16 6.15
N LEU A 57 -1.70 -0.41 7.29
CA LEU A 57 -1.18 -1.32 8.32
C LEU A 57 -1.09 -2.76 7.78
N VAL A 58 -2.08 -3.21 7.01
CA VAL A 58 -2.06 -4.53 6.37
C VAL A 58 -0.91 -4.62 5.37
N MET A 59 -0.76 -3.64 4.48
CA MET A 59 0.36 -3.65 3.52
C MET A 59 1.73 -3.59 4.19
N ALA A 60 1.90 -2.76 5.20
CA ALA A 60 3.14 -2.70 5.97
C ALA A 60 3.43 -4.02 6.69
N SER A 61 2.40 -4.68 7.25
CA SER A 61 2.57 -5.97 7.91
C SER A 61 2.96 -7.08 6.93
N LEU A 62 2.39 -7.08 5.73
CA LEU A 62 2.74 -8.03 4.67
C LEU A 62 4.18 -7.81 4.18
N ASP A 63 4.59 -6.57 4.01
CA ASP A 63 5.96 -6.22 3.62
C ASP A 63 6.99 -6.72 4.66
N ASN A 64 6.75 -6.43 5.95
CA ASN A 64 7.60 -6.93 7.03
C ASN A 64 7.55 -8.47 7.12
N GLY A 65 6.38 -9.09 6.93
CA GLY A 65 6.22 -10.54 6.96
C GLY A 65 6.97 -11.26 5.83
N MET A 66 6.89 -10.75 4.59
CA MET A 66 7.66 -11.27 3.46
C MET A 66 9.16 -11.07 3.66
N SER A 67 9.57 -9.94 4.23
CA SER A 67 10.97 -9.70 4.57
C SER A 67 11.48 -10.64 5.66
N MET A 68 10.66 -11.00 6.65
CA MET A 68 11.02 -11.97 7.71
C MET A 68 11.12 -13.40 7.18
N LEU A 69 10.35 -13.73 6.15
CA LEU A 69 10.40 -15.03 5.47
C LEU A 69 11.51 -15.11 4.41
N ASP A 70 12.36 -14.08 4.33
CA ASP A 70 13.49 -13.97 3.39
C ASP A 70 13.06 -14.16 1.92
N VAL A 71 11.86 -13.68 1.58
CA VAL A 71 11.33 -13.75 0.21
C VAL A 71 12.04 -12.71 -0.65
N ASP A 72 12.64 -13.14 -1.78
CA ASP A 72 13.29 -12.22 -2.71
C ASP A 72 12.37 -11.08 -3.16
N ALA A 73 12.97 -9.90 -3.38
CA ALA A 73 12.27 -8.70 -3.83
C ALA A 73 11.48 -8.92 -5.14
N TYR A 74 11.93 -9.83 -6.00
CA TYR A 74 11.22 -10.22 -7.22
C TYR A 74 9.84 -10.83 -6.91
N TRP A 75 9.76 -11.76 -5.96
CA TRP A 75 8.49 -12.35 -5.55
C TRP A 75 7.64 -11.37 -4.77
N GLN A 76 8.24 -10.50 -3.95
CA GLN A 76 7.50 -9.43 -3.28
C GLN A 76 6.79 -8.51 -4.29
N MET A 77 7.44 -8.19 -5.41
CA MET A 77 6.85 -7.37 -6.48
C MET A 77 5.64 -8.06 -7.12
N ILE A 78 5.76 -9.35 -7.44
CA ILE A 78 4.66 -10.13 -8.02
C ILE A 78 3.48 -10.23 -7.04
N VAL A 79 3.77 -10.50 -5.77
CA VAL A 79 2.75 -10.64 -4.73
C VAL A 79 2.03 -9.31 -4.49
N LYS A 80 2.76 -8.19 -4.34
CA LYS A 80 2.16 -6.85 -4.16
C LYS A 80 1.27 -6.46 -5.35
N GLY A 81 1.73 -6.72 -6.58
CA GLY A 81 0.92 -6.52 -7.78
C GLY A 81 -0.33 -7.39 -7.79
N GLY A 82 -0.20 -8.68 -7.43
CA GLY A 82 -1.32 -9.61 -7.30
C GLY A 82 -2.36 -9.16 -6.26
N ILE A 83 -1.91 -8.71 -5.08
CA ILE A 83 -2.79 -8.18 -4.03
C ILE A 83 -3.56 -6.97 -4.54
N LEU A 84 -2.92 -6.04 -5.25
CA LEU A 84 -3.59 -4.88 -5.83
C LEU A 84 -4.66 -5.30 -6.85
N VAL A 85 -4.34 -6.23 -7.76
CA VAL A 85 -5.32 -6.72 -8.74
C VAL A 85 -6.52 -7.37 -8.05
N LEU A 86 -6.29 -8.18 -7.02
CA LEU A 86 -7.36 -8.79 -6.22
C LEU A 86 -8.18 -7.73 -5.48
N ALA A 87 -7.54 -6.75 -4.86
CA ALA A 87 -8.21 -5.68 -4.14
C ALA A 87 -9.12 -4.86 -5.07
N VAL A 88 -8.64 -4.51 -6.26
CA VAL A 88 -9.42 -3.81 -7.29
C VAL A 88 -10.56 -4.70 -7.81
N TRP A 89 -10.31 -5.98 -8.05
CA TRP A 89 -11.33 -6.90 -8.54
C TRP A 89 -12.49 -7.05 -7.55
N VAL A 90 -12.17 -7.20 -6.26
CA VAL A 90 -13.16 -7.24 -5.18
C VAL A 90 -13.90 -5.91 -5.04
N ASP A 91 -13.21 -4.76 -5.15
CA ASP A 91 -13.84 -3.44 -5.12
C ASP A 91 -14.89 -3.30 -6.25
N VAL A 92 -14.55 -3.71 -7.47
CA VAL A 92 -15.44 -3.66 -8.64
C VAL A 92 -16.65 -4.59 -8.47
N ILE A 93 -16.45 -5.81 -7.97
CA ILE A 93 -17.54 -6.78 -7.76
C ILE A 93 -18.47 -6.34 -6.64
N SER A 94 -17.93 -5.92 -5.49
CA SER A 94 -18.75 -5.54 -4.33
C SER A 94 -19.67 -4.37 -4.64
N ARG A 95 -19.24 -3.46 -5.53
CA ARG A 95 -20.06 -2.34 -6.01
C ARG A 95 -21.12 -2.75 -7.03
N SER A 96 -20.87 -3.77 -7.84
CA SER A 96 -21.86 -4.28 -8.80
C SER A 96 -23.10 -4.88 -8.11
N GLY A 97 -22.97 -5.34 -6.86
CA GLY A 97 -24.08 -5.87 -6.06
C GLY A 97 -24.95 -4.82 -5.36
N ARG A 98 -24.63 -3.52 -5.46
CA ARG A 98 -25.34 -2.45 -4.73
C ARG A 98 -26.18 -1.54 -5.64
N ARG A 99 -26.76 -2.13 -6.70
CA ARG A 99 -27.87 -1.54 -7.45
C ARG A 99 -29.18 -1.78 -6.72
#